data_AF-C1AD44-F1
#
_entry.id   AF-C1AD44-F1
#
_cell.length_a   1.000
_cell.length_b   1.000
_cell.length_c   1.000
_cell.angle_alpha   90.00
_cell.angle_beta   90.00
_cell.angle_gamma   90.00
#
_symmetry.space_group_name_H-M   'P 1'
#
loop_
_entity.id
_entity.type
_entity.pdbx_description
1 polymer ?
#
loop_
_entity_poly.entity_id
_entity_poly.type
_entity_poly.pdbx_seq_one_letter_code
_entity_poly.pdbx_strand_id
1 'polypeptide(L)'
;MRLVHFLRDSAVVVALTASLATTASGQVLHDNGPAVIGGLSVLRPGAAIFGVGMQTDVPNAVADDFTVAVAGGWNVTGFSFFGYQTGGVNGAFTFTGLSWSIVAGDVNTGSVVQSGSVVPTNGGLVGYRVSGTDQGSTTRAIFQIDADVPDFVLGMGQYWLQWSMTGTGISGPWQTSTADGVEGNAHQSLDGTDFALRLDDLDGLSMEYPFIIRGTAASTVVPEPSTWSMMIVGGLAMVAFSRRRRRID
;
A
#
# COMPACT_ATOMS: atom_id res chain seq x y z
N MET A 1 -59.40 20.87 31.17
CA MET A 1 -58.03 20.81 31.73
C MET A 1 -57.45 19.45 31.35
N ARG A 2 -56.45 19.42 30.45
CA ARG A 2 -55.44 18.38 30.13
C ARG A 2 -55.83 16.87 30.13
N LEU A 3 -55.30 15.98 29.31
CA LEU A 3 -54.57 15.96 28.03
C LEU A 3 -54.39 14.45 27.72
N VAL A 4 -54.79 14.02 26.52
CA VAL A 4 -54.34 12.92 25.64
C VAL A 4 -53.15 12.02 26.08
N HIS A 5 -53.22 10.69 25.83
CA HIS A 5 -52.24 9.82 25.10
C HIS A 5 -52.53 8.33 25.41
N PHE A 6 -53.00 7.46 24.50
CA PHE A 6 -52.39 6.86 23.31
C PHE A 6 -51.03 6.18 23.58
N LEU A 7 -51.01 4.84 23.54
CA LEU A 7 -49.82 4.02 23.26
C LEU A 7 -50.24 2.81 22.41
N ARG A 8 -50.04 2.96 21.10
CA ARG A 8 -49.74 1.88 20.15
C ARG A 8 -48.25 1.54 20.29
N ASP A 9 -47.85 0.46 19.61
CA ASP A 9 -46.50 0.04 19.19
C ASP A 9 -46.09 -1.29 19.83
N SER A 10 -45.59 -2.28 19.09
CA SER A 10 -44.47 -2.11 18.15
C SER A 10 -44.49 -3.19 17.07
N ALA A 11 -44.46 -2.75 15.80
CA ALA A 11 -44.04 -3.59 14.68
C ALA A 11 -42.51 -3.60 14.65
N VAL A 12 -41.91 -4.79 14.68
CA VAL A 12 -40.46 -4.97 14.52
C VAL A 12 -40.13 -4.82 13.04
N VAL A 13 -39.47 -3.72 12.68
CA VAL A 13 -38.89 -3.52 11.35
C VAL A 13 -37.47 -4.07 11.38
N VAL A 14 -37.23 -5.17 10.66
CA VAL A 14 -35.89 -5.68 10.36
C VAL A 14 -35.40 -4.94 9.13
N ALA A 15 -34.51 -3.97 9.31
CA ALA A 15 -33.83 -3.29 8.21
C ALA A 15 -32.66 -4.17 7.75
N LEU A 16 -32.81 -4.80 6.58
CA LEU A 16 -31.71 -5.48 5.89
C LEU A 16 -30.96 -4.43 5.06
N THR A 17 -29.81 -3.96 5.53
CA THR A 17 -28.95 -3.08 4.74
C THR A 17 -28.10 -3.91 3.79
N ALA A 18 -28.46 -3.92 2.51
CA ALA A 18 -27.60 -4.42 1.44
C ALA A 18 -26.52 -3.35 1.15
N SER A 19 -25.24 -3.72 1.30
CA SER A 19 -24.12 -2.88 0.88
C SER A 19 -24.03 -2.86 -0.64
N LEU A 20 -24.29 -1.70 -1.24
CA LEU A 20 -24.01 -1.46 -2.65
C LEU A 20 -22.49 -1.43 -2.85
N ALA A 21 -21.96 -2.34 -3.68
CA ALA A 21 -20.60 -2.27 -4.17
C ALA A 21 -20.51 -1.13 -5.19
N THR A 22 -20.20 0.07 -4.72
CA THR A 22 -19.64 1.11 -5.58
C THR A 22 -18.26 0.66 -6.04
N THR A 23 -17.96 0.76 -7.33
CA THR A 23 -16.61 0.66 -7.89
C THR A 23 -15.78 1.81 -7.34
N ALA A 24 -15.27 1.62 -6.12
CA ALA A 24 -14.29 2.49 -5.52
C ALA A 24 -12.94 2.20 -6.18
N SER A 25 -12.15 3.25 -6.42
CA SER A 25 -10.69 3.09 -6.43
C SER A 25 -10.30 2.28 -5.20
N GLY A 26 -9.49 1.23 -5.38
CA GLY A 26 -9.12 0.32 -4.29
C GLY A 26 -8.60 1.10 -3.08
N GLN A 27 -9.02 0.70 -1.88
CA GLN A 27 -8.53 1.27 -0.63
C GLN A 27 -7.00 1.15 -0.56
N VAL A 28 -6.32 2.12 0.05
CA VAL A 28 -4.93 1.96 0.47
C VAL A 28 -4.84 0.84 1.50
N LEU A 29 -4.10 -0.21 1.15
CA LEU A 29 -3.82 -1.37 2.00
C LEU A 29 -2.49 -1.21 2.74
N HIS A 30 -1.52 -0.58 2.08
CA HIS A 30 -0.21 -0.28 2.61
C HIS A 30 0.33 0.98 1.94
N ASP A 31 1.04 1.79 2.72
CA ASP A 31 1.73 3.00 2.30
C ASP A 31 3.10 2.99 2.99
N ASN A 32 4.16 2.84 2.22
CA ASN A 32 5.54 2.75 2.74
C ASN A 32 6.19 4.12 2.96
N GLY A 33 5.37 5.16 3.12
CA GLY A 33 5.83 6.48 3.51
C GLY A 33 5.76 7.51 2.37
N PRO A 34 5.90 8.80 2.74
CA PRO A 34 5.64 9.89 1.83
C PRO A 34 6.73 10.01 0.77
N ALA A 35 6.35 10.08 -0.51
CA ALA A 35 7.29 10.46 -1.57
C ALA A 35 7.72 11.94 -1.48
N VAL A 36 6.88 12.80 -0.89
CA VAL A 36 7.12 14.24 -0.69
C VAL A 36 6.46 14.73 0.60
N ILE A 37 7.03 15.76 1.22
CA ILE A 37 6.45 16.51 2.34
C ILE A 37 6.41 17.98 1.92
N GLY A 38 5.21 18.59 1.89
CA GLY A 38 5.06 19.98 1.43
C GLY A 38 5.41 20.19 -0.05
N GLY A 39 5.31 19.13 -0.88
CA GLY A 39 5.63 19.18 -2.32
C GLY A 39 7.12 18.99 -2.64
N LEU A 40 7.96 18.73 -1.63
CA LEU A 40 9.39 18.47 -1.81
C LEU A 40 9.79 17.13 -1.20
N SER A 41 10.73 16.47 -1.85
CA SER A 41 11.54 15.41 -1.26
C SER A 41 12.95 15.98 -1.14
N VAL A 42 13.33 16.43 0.05
CA VAL A 42 14.63 17.07 0.28
C VAL A 42 15.63 16.00 0.69
N LEU A 43 16.85 16.04 0.13
CA LEU A 43 17.95 15.22 0.64
C LEU A 43 18.14 15.47 2.13
N ARG A 44 18.19 14.39 2.91
CA ARG A 44 18.54 14.50 4.32
C ARG A 44 19.96 15.08 4.46
N PRO A 45 20.27 15.80 5.55
CA PRO A 45 21.60 16.34 5.76
C PRO A 45 22.67 15.25 5.70
N GLY A 46 23.70 15.43 4.86
CA GLY A 46 24.77 14.45 4.67
C GLY A 46 24.55 13.47 3.52
N ALA A 47 23.33 13.33 3.01
CA ALA A 47 23.05 12.46 1.87
C ALA A 47 23.52 13.06 0.54
N ALA A 48 23.94 12.19 -0.39
CA ALA A 48 24.36 12.56 -1.74
C ALA A 48 23.46 11.99 -2.85
N ILE A 49 22.65 10.98 -2.56
CA ILE A 49 21.87 10.25 -3.56
C ILE A 49 20.48 10.87 -3.72
N PHE A 50 20.26 11.53 -4.86
CA PHE A 50 18.93 12.02 -5.23
C PHE A 50 17.93 10.88 -5.48
N GLY A 51 18.39 9.77 -6.05
CA GLY A 51 17.60 8.59 -6.32
C GLY A 51 18.45 7.48 -6.90
N VAL A 52 17.90 6.28 -6.93
CA VAL A 52 18.58 5.08 -7.42
C VAL A 52 17.97 4.58 -8.73
N GLY A 53 18.77 3.88 -9.52
CA GLY A 53 18.32 3.36 -10.82
C GLY A 53 17.27 2.28 -10.66
N MET A 54 16.18 2.40 -11.42
CA MET A 54 15.16 1.37 -11.57
C MET A 54 14.82 1.15 -13.04
N GLN A 55 15.79 1.35 -13.93
CA GLN A 55 15.59 1.29 -15.37
C GLN A 55 15.45 -0.16 -15.88
N THR A 56 14.68 -0.37 -16.95
CA THR A 56 14.57 -1.69 -17.59
C THR A 56 15.58 -1.89 -18.72
N ASP A 57 16.07 -0.80 -19.34
CA ASP A 57 17.05 -0.83 -20.44
C ASP A 57 18.49 -1.04 -19.96
N VAL A 58 18.79 -0.59 -18.75
CA VAL A 58 19.91 -1.06 -17.93
C VAL A 58 19.26 -1.83 -16.80
N PRO A 59 19.36 -3.18 -16.71
CA PRO A 59 18.45 -4.04 -15.93
C PRO A 59 18.57 -3.83 -14.42
N ASN A 60 18.15 -2.65 -13.97
CA ASN A 60 18.18 -2.18 -12.61
C ASN A 60 16.77 -2.36 -12.03
N ALA A 61 16.71 -2.83 -10.80
CA ALA A 61 15.46 -2.96 -10.09
C ALA A 61 15.65 -2.50 -8.66
N VAL A 62 14.54 -2.11 -8.05
CA VAL A 62 14.48 -1.79 -6.63
C VAL A 62 13.50 -2.72 -5.96
N ALA A 63 13.70 -2.94 -4.66
CA ALA A 63 12.81 -3.74 -3.86
C ALA A 63 12.69 -3.14 -2.47
N ASP A 64 11.52 -3.29 -1.87
CA ASP A 64 11.30 -2.95 -0.48
C ASP A 64 10.25 -3.89 0.14
N ASP A 65 10.28 -4.06 1.46
CA ASP A 65 9.41 -5.03 2.13
C ASP A 65 8.07 -4.43 2.57
N PHE A 66 7.10 -5.30 2.78
CA PHE A 66 5.83 -4.95 3.39
C PHE A 66 5.21 -6.16 4.09
N THR A 67 4.28 -5.86 5.00
CA THR A 67 3.61 -6.86 5.82
C THR A 67 2.12 -6.87 5.55
N VAL A 68 1.58 -8.05 5.20
CA VAL A 68 0.14 -8.29 5.24
C VAL A 68 -0.22 -8.80 6.63
N ALA A 69 -0.73 -7.91 7.49
CA ALA A 69 -1.01 -8.22 8.90
C ALA A 69 -2.43 -8.77 9.17
N VAL A 70 -3.30 -8.83 8.16
CA VAL A 70 -4.71 -9.25 8.31
C VAL A 70 -4.87 -10.74 8.00
N ALA A 71 -5.51 -11.48 8.91
CA ALA A 71 -5.66 -12.94 8.80
C ALA A 71 -6.43 -13.40 7.54
N GLY A 72 -7.31 -12.56 6.99
CA GLY A 72 -8.02 -12.86 5.74
C GLY A 72 -7.27 -12.43 4.47
N GLY A 73 -6.09 -11.81 4.61
CA GLY A 73 -5.29 -11.33 3.49
C GLY A 73 -5.85 -10.06 2.81
N TRP A 74 -5.23 -9.72 1.68
CA TRP A 74 -5.61 -8.63 0.80
C TRP A 74 -6.03 -9.18 -0.55
N ASN A 75 -7.07 -8.62 -1.15
CA ASN A 75 -7.27 -8.66 -2.59
C ASN A 75 -6.65 -7.40 -3.19
N VAL A 76 -5.47 -7.55 -3.79
CA VAL A 76 -4.69 -6.45 -4.38
C VAL A 76 -5.22 -6.16 -5.79
N THR A 77 -5.45 -4.88 -6.09
CA THR A 77 -5.97 -4.42 -7.39
C THR A 77 -4.99 -3.49 -8.11
N GLY A 78 -3.95 -3.01 -7.42
CA GLY A 78 -2.97 -2.13 -8.03
C GLY A 78 -1.91 -1.61 -7.08
N PHE A 79 -0.96 -0.88 -7.64
CA PHE A 79 0.12 -0.22 -6.95
C PHE A 79 0.23 1.24 -7.36
N SER A 80 0.85 2.05 -6.52
CA SER A 80 1.34 3.37 -6.90
C SER A 80 2.81 3.47 -6.51
N PHE A 81 3.65 3.80 -7.48
CA PHE A 81 5.09 4.00 -7.29
C PHE A 81 5.43 5.48 -7.45
N PHE A 82 6.60 5.88 -6.99
CA PHE A 82 7.04 7.27 -7.07
C PHE A 82 8.46 7.38 -7.59
N GLY A 83 8.62 8.10 -8.69
CA GLY A 83 9.92 8.26 -9.32
C GLY A 83 9.97 9.47 -10.23
N TYR A 84 11.16 9.74 -10.75
CA TYR A 84 11.41 10.86 -11.65
C TYR A 84 12.35 10.47 -12.79
N GLN A 85 12.38 11.30 -13.84
CA GLN A 85 13.46 11.31 -14.83
C GLN A 85 14.13 12.70 -14.80
N THR A 86 15.46 12.73 -14.66
CA THR A 86 16.20 13.99 -14.49
C THR A 86 16.18 14.78 -15.80
N GLY A 87 15.85 16.08 -15.72
CA GLY A 87 15.77 16.95 -16.89
C GLY A 87 14.56 16.67 -17.79
N GLY A 88 13.53 15.99 -17.25
CA GLY A 88 12.28 15.77 -17.97
C GLY A 88 11.67 17.07 -18.52
N VAL A 89 11.05 16.97 -19.70
CA VAL A 89 10.51 18.12 -20.43
C VAL A 89 9.39 18.77 -19.62
N ASN A 90 9.66 19.90 -18.98
CA ASN A 90 8.65 20.74 -18.28
C ASN A 90 7.75 19.99 -17.27
N GLY A 91 8.24 18.95 -16.60
CA GLY A 91 7.39 18.15 -15.72
C GLY A 91 6.29 17.40 -16.48
N ALA A 92 6.64 16.77 -17.62
CA ALA A 92 5.79 15.82 -18.31
C ALA A 92 5.97 14.41 -17.74
N PHE A 93 4.90 13.62 -17.75
CA PHE A 93 4.93 12.19 -17.41
C PHE A 93 5.49 11.39 -18.59
N THR A 94 6.60 10.69 -18.38
CA THR A 94 7.37 9.99 -19.43
C THR A 94 7.60 8.51 -19.17
N PHE A 95 6.93 7.94 -18.16
CA PHE A 95 6.99 6.51 -17.87
C PHE A 95 6.09 5.74 -18.83
N THR A 96 6.62 4.71 -19.47
CA THR A 96 5.96 3.96 -20.56
C THR A 96 5.84 2.47 -20.28
N GLY A 97 6.53 1.96 -19.26
CA GLY A 97 6.45 0.57 -18.84
C GLY A 97 6.81 0.42 -17.38
N LEU A 98 6.24 -0.59 -16.75
CA LEU A 98 6.51 -0.99 -15.38
C LEU A 98 6.49 -2.53 -15.33
N SER A 99 7.52 -3.11 -14.73
CA SER A 99 7.58 -4.52 -14.38
C SER A 99 7.68 -4.66 -12.88
N TRP A 100 6.94 -5.61 -12.30
CA TRP A 100 6.87 -5.79 -10.86
C TRP A 100 6.77 -7.27 -10.47
N SER A 101 7.21 -7.60 -9.25
CA SER A 101 7.07 -8.90 -8.63
C SER A 101 6.80 -8.76 -7.13
N ILE A 102 6.06 -9.70 -6.56
CA ILE A 102 5.95 -9.89 -5.12
C ILE A 102 6.68 -11.18 -4.79
N VAL A 103 7.63 -11.10 -3.85
CA VAL A 103 8.46 -12.22 -3.42
C VAL A 103 8.18 -12.53 -1.96
N ALA A 104 7.86 -13.78 -1.65
CA ALA A 104 7.71 -14.27 -0.29
C ALA A 104 9.05 -14.84 0.21
N GLY A 105 9.49 -14.40 1.39
CA GLY A 105 10.77 -14.81 1.98
C GLY A 105 11.89 -13.80 1.68
N ASP A 106 13.08 -14.31 1.40
CA ASP A 106 14.25 -13.49 1.06
C ASP A 106 14.11 -12.84 -0.33
N VAL A 107 14.65 -11.64 -0.49
CA VAL A 107 14.50 -10.86 -1.74
C VAL A 107 15.19 -11.52 -2.96
N ASN A 108 16.25 -12.29 -2.75
CA ASN A 108 17.03 -12.93 -3.82
C ASN A 108 16.66 -14.41 -4.03
N THR A 109 16.27 -15.09 -2.95
CA THR A 109 16.06 -16.55 -2.94
C THR A 109 14.64 -16.98 -2.59
N GLY A 110 13.76 -16.01 -2.29
CA GLY A 110 12.36 -16.24 -2.01
C GLY A 110 11.55 -16.70 -3.23
N SER A 111 10.28 -17.00 -3.01
CA SER A 111 9.36 -17.44 -4.05
C SER A 111 8.58 -16.26 -4.62
N VAL A 112 8.61 -16.07 -5.94
CA VAL A 112 7.72 -15.12 -6.61
C VAL A 112 6.29 -15.63 -6.49
N VAL A 113 5.44 -14.92 -5.74
CA VAL A 113 4.03 -15.28 -5.53
C VAL A 113 3.11 -14.65 -6.55
N GLN A 114 3.51 -13.50 -7.10
CA GLN A 114 2.81 -12.81 -8.17
C GLN A 114 3.78 -11.91 -8.92
N SER A 115 3.58 -11.71 -10.22
CA SER A 115 4.36 -10.76 -11.01
C SER A 115 3.58 -10.27 -12.22
N GLY A 116 4.01 -9.16 -12.80
CA GLY A 116 3.39 -8.64 -14.01
C GLY A 116 4.19 -7.55 -14.67
N SER A 117 3.69 -7.10 -15.81
CA SER A 117 4.17 -5.90 -16.47
C SER A 117 2.98 -5.17 -17.08
N VAL A 118 2.98 -3.85 -16.94
CA VAL A 118 1.88 -2.98 -17.38
C VAL A 118 2.44 -1.69 -17.98
N VAL A 119 1.61 -1.01 -18.77
CA VAL A 119 1.84 0.40 -19.10
C VAL A 119 1.24 1.21 -17.95
N PRO A 120 2.05 1.95 -17.17
CA PRO A 120 1.53 2.68 -16.04
C PRO A 120 0.69 3.89 -16.49
N THR A 121 -0.20 4.34 -15.62
CA THR A 121 -0.95 5.58 -15.81
C THR A 121 -0.37 6.71 -14.97
N ASN A 122 -0.64 7.95 -15.39
CA ASN A 122 -0.14 9.14 -14.72
C ASN A 122 -1.04 9.50 -13.53
N GLY A 123 -0.58 9.19 -12.31
CA GLY A 123 -1.23 9.57 -11.06
C GLY A 123 -1.03 11.06 -10.69
N GLY A 124 -0.19 11.77 -11.43
CA GLY A 124 0.05 13.20 -11.29
C GLY A 124 1.44 13.55 -10.74
N LEU A 125 1.85 14.79 -10.97
CA LEU A 125 3.04 15.38 -10.36
C LEU A 125 2.79 15.59 -8.87
N VAL A 126 3.57 14.93 -8.01
CA VAL A 126 3.43 15.07 -6.55
C VAL A 126 4.39 16.09 -5.96
N GLY A 127 5.54 16.33 -6.60
CA GLY A 127 6.50 17.32 -6.15
C GLY A 127 7.88 17.16 -6.79
N TYR A 128 8.93 17.62 -6.12
CA TYR A 128 10.29 17.62 -6.67
C TYR A 128 11.32 17.03 -5.71
N ARG A 129 12.27 16.27 -6.27
CA ARG A 129 13.45 15.79 -5.54
C ARG A 129 14.56 16.85 -5.59
N VAL A 130 14.95 17.37 -4.43
CA VAL A 130 15.81 18.54 -4.31
C VAL A 130 16.94 18.34 -3.29
N SER A 131 17.96 19.19 -3.38
CA SER A 131 19.03 19.22 -2.37
C SER A 131 18.64 20.13 -1.21
N GLY A 132 19.28 19.96 -0.05
CA GLY A 132 19.10 20.89 1.07
C GLY A 132 19.49 22.33 0.72
N THR A 133 20.43 22.53 -0.21
CA THR A 133 20.97 23.84 -0.63
C THR A 133 20.24 24.49 -1.80
N ASP A 134 19.48 23.73 -2.58
CA ASP A 134 18.70 24.21 -3.73
C ASP A 134 17.34 23.54 -3.77
N GLN A 135 16.40 24.10 -3.00
CA GLN A 135 15.01 23.61 -2.92
C GLN A 135 14.10 24.22 -4.00
N GLY A 136 14.63 25.13 -4.83
CA GLY A 136 13.90 25.71 -5.97
C GLY A 136 14.01 24.88 -7.25
N SER A 137 14.84 23.83 -7.25
CA SER A 137 15.08 23.01 -8.42
C SER A 137 13.83 22.25 -8.88
N THR A 138 13.49 22.39 -10.16
CA THR A 138 12.40 21.66 -10.81
C THR A 138 12.88 20.52 -11.70
N THR A 139 14.18 20.19 -11.63
CA THR A 139 14.84 19.25 -12.55
C THR A 139 14.47 17.78 -12.35
N ARG A 140 13.84 17.44 -11.21
CA ARG A 140 13.49 16.07 -10.82
C ARG A 140 12.03 16.02 -10.34
N ALA A 141 11.11 16.17 -11.28
CA ALA A 141 9.67 16.08 -11.05
C ALA A 141 9.29 14.64 -10.66
N ILE A 142 8.84 14.44 -9.42
CA ILE A 142 8.39 13.15 -8.90
C ILE A 142 6.93 12.97 -9.31
N PHE A 143 6.65 11.88 -10.03
CA PHE A 143 5.30 11.48 -10.38
C PHE A 143 4.82 10.33 -9.51
N GLN A 144 3.53 10.32 -9.22
CA GLN A 144 2.83 9.09 -8.89
C GLN A 144 2.60 8.30 -10.18
N ILE A 145 3.02 7.04 -10.17
CA ILE A 145 3.05 6.13 -11.32
C ILE A 145 2.15 4.96 -10.96
N ASP A 146 0.92 4.99 -11.47
CA ASP A 146 -0.11 4.05 -11.07
C ASP A 146 -0.11 2.80 -11.96
N ALA A 147 -0.17 1.66 -11.31
CA ALA A 147 -0.23 0.34 -11.94
C ALA A 147 -1.55 -0.31 -11.56
N ASP A 148 -2.44 -0.47 -12.53
CA ASP A 148 -3.63 -1.30 -12.37
C ASP A 148 -3.27 -2.71 -12.81
N VAL A 149 -3.45 -3.68 -11.93
CA VAL A 149 -2.98 -5.06 -12.13
C VAL A 149 -4.17 -6.02 -12.05
N PRO A 150 -4.09 -7.21 -12.66
CA PRO A 150 -5.12 -8.22 -12.46
C PRO A 150 -5.25 -8.55 -10.97
N ASP A 151 -6.48 -8.55 -10.45
CA ASP A 151 -6.76 -8.85 -9.05
C ASP A 151 -6.13 -10.16 -8.60
N PHE A 152 -5.49 -10.15 -7.43
CA PHE A 152 -4.95 -11.35 -6.81
C PHE A 152 -5.01 -11.29 -5.29
N VAL A 153 -5.11 -12.47 -4.68
CA VAL A 153 -5.14 -12.59 -3.22
C VAL A 153 -3.73 -12.78 -2.69
N LEU A 154 -3.36 -11.94 -1.73
CA LEU A 154 -2.15 -12.07 -0.94
C LEU A 154 -2.52 -12.44 0.50
N GLY A 155 -2.02 -13.58 0.96
CA GLY A 155 -2.25 -14.05 2.32
C GLY A 155 -1.50 -13.22 3.36
N MET A 156 -1.73 -13.52 4.64
CA MET A 156 -0.94 -12.96 5.74
C MET A 156 0.54 -13.39 5.57
N GLY A 157 1.47 -12.44 5.73
CA GLY A 157 2.90 -12.71 5.59
C GLY A 157 3.78 -11.47 5.38
N GLN A 158 5.09 -11.72 5.36
CA GLN A 158 6.11 -10.75 4.93
C GLN A 158 6.42 -10.98 3.45
N TYR A 159 6.51 -9.88 2.71
CA TYR A 159 6.77 -9.90 1.28
C TYR A 159 7.72 -8.79 0.90
N TRP A 160 8.41 -8.97 -0.22
CA TRP A 160 9.11 -7.91 -0.94
C TRP A 160 8.30 -7.54 -2.17
N LEU A 161 8.12 -6.24 -2.40
CA LEU A 161 7.69 -5.71 -3.70
C LEU A 161 8.96 -5.33 -4.47
N GLN A 162 9.16 -5.88 -5.66
CA GLN A 162 10.26 -5.51 -6.54
C GLN A 162 9.69 -4.82 -7.78
N TRP A 163 10.37 -3.78 -8.28
CA TRP A 163 9.93 -3.10 -9.50
C TRP A 163 11.08 -2.48 -10.30
N SER A 164 10.78 -2.30 -11.59
CA SER A 164 11.60 -1.59 -12.57
C SER A 164 10.70 -0.90 -13.58
N MET A 165 11.18 0.16 -14.21
CA MET A 165 10.41 1.03 -15.09
C MET A 165 11.14 1.35 -16.38
N THR A 166 10.35 1.48 -17.43
CA THR A 166 10.75 2.05 -18.72
C THR A 166 10.27 3.49 -18.78
N GLY A 167 11.13 4.39 -19.26
CA GLY A 167 10.76 5.78 -19.52
C GLY A 167 11.44 6.31 -20.78
N THR A 168 10.95 7.45 -21.28
CA THR A 168 11.48 8.10 -22.50
C THR A 168 12.40 9.29 -22.23
N GLY A 169 12.57 9.68 -20.96
CA GLY A 169 13.53 10.70 -20.56
C GLY A 169 15.00 10.27 -20.72
N ILE A 170 15.89 11.26 -20.75
CA ILE A 170 17.34 11.07 -21.04
C ILE A 170 18.10 10.51 -19.81
N SER A 171 17.52 10.61 -18.61
CA SER A 171 18.15 10.17 -17.37
C SER A 171 17.11 9.58 -16.42
N GLY A 172 17.32 8.34 -16.00
CA GLY A 172 16.35 7.55 -15.23
C GLY A 172 15.57 6.61 -16.15
N PRO A 173 14.49 5.97 -15.67
CA PRO A 173 13.80 6.15 -14.39
C PRO A 173 14.64 6.06 -13.10
N TRP A 174 14.38 6.97 -12.16
CA TRP A 174 15.01 7.03 -10.83
C TRP A 174 13.96 6.86 -9.72
N GLN A 175 14.20 5.91 -8.81
CA GLN A 175 13.45 5.75 -7.57
C GLN A 175 13.96 6.74 -6.53
N THR A 176 13.06 7.51 -5.91
CA THR A 176 13.42 8.39 -4.78
C THR A 176 13.35 7.62 -3.45
N SER A 177 14.07 8.07 -2.43
CA SER A 177 13.80 7.66 -1.05
C SER A 177 12.52 8.32 -0.53
N THR A 178 11.98 7.83 0.59
CA THR A 178 10.93 8.54 1.33
C THR A 178 11.42 9.92 1.75
N ALA A 179 10.50 10.88 1.79
CA ALA A 179 10.80 12.29 2.07
C ALA A 179 11.01 12.58 3.57
N ASP A 180 10.60 11.68 4.45
CA ASP A 180 10.88 11.74 5.89
C ASP A 180 12.31 11.29 6.24
N GLY A 181 13.03 10.70 5.27
CA GLY A 181 14.43 10.32 5.42
C GLY A 181 14.66 9.14 6.36
N VAL A 182 13.62 8.35 6.61
CA VAL A 182 13.66 7.16 7.47
C VAL A 182 14.71 6.16 6.93
N GLU A 183 15.48 5.60 7.85
CA GLU A 183 16.37 4.48 7.58
C GLU A 183 15.57 3.18 7.49
N GLY A 184 15.92 2.37 6.50
CA GLY A 184 15.09 1.26 6.07
C GLY A 184 15.84 0.05 5.54
N ASN A 185 15.09 -0.85 4.93
CA ASN A 185 15.60 -2.05 4.27
C ASN A 185 15.32 -2.06 2.76
N ALA A 186 15.30 -0.89 2.13
CA ALA A 186 15.22 -0.79 0.70
C ALA A 186 16.46 -1.39 0.02
N HIS A 187 16.25 -2.21 -1.01
CA HIS A 187 17.28 -2.90 -1.76
C HIS A 187 17.30 -2.46 -3.22
N GLN A 188 18.47 -2.58 -3.85
CA GLN A 188 18.66 -2.33 -5.27
C GLN A 188 19.41 -3.49 -5.92
N SER A 189 18.95 -3.89 -7.11
CA SER A 189 19.67 -4.72 -8.07
C SER A 189 20.22 -3.80 -9.17
N LEU A 190 21.51 -3.95 -9.47
CA LEU A 190 22.17 -3.25 -10.57
C LEU A 190 22.59 -4.25 -11.64
N ASP A 191 22.35 -3.93 -12.90
CA ASP A 191 22.74 -4.78 -14.04
C ASP A 191 22.27 -6.25 -13.91
N GLY A 192 21.10 -6.48 -13.30
CA GLY A 192 20.50 -7.79 -13.11
C GLY A 192 21.19 -8.68 -12.07
N THR A 193 21.99 -8.08 -11.18
CA THR A 193 22.64 -8.79 -10.05
C THR A 193 21.69 -8.98 -8.87
N ASP A 194 22.15 -9.67 -7.82
CA ASP A 194 21.40 -9.83 -6.58
C ASP A 194 21.05 -8.46 -5.95
N PHE A 195 19.85 -8.36 -5.40
CA PHE A 195 19.41 -7.23 -4.59
C PHE A 195 20.26 -7.09 -3.34
N ALA A 196 20.86 -5.92 -3.17
CA ALA A 196 21.63 -5.55 -1.98
C ALA A 196 21.01 -4.34 -1.28
N LEU A 197 21.20 -4.26 0.04
CA LEU A 197 20.76 -3.12 0.86
C LEU A 197 21.32 -1.82 0.28
N ARG A 198 20.46 -0.82 0.06
CA ARG A 198 20.90 0.48 -0.42
C ARG A 198 21.25 1.39 0.74
N LEU A 199 22.52 1.80 0.76
CA LEU A 199 23.04 2.86 1.62
C LEU A 199 23.23 4.14 0.81
N ASP A 200 23.10 5.30 1.43
CA ASP A 200 23.58 6.54 0.80
C ASP A 200 25.12 6.56 0.76
N ASP A 201 25.68 6.96 -0.38
CA ASP A 201 27.12 6.84 -0.64
C ASP A 201 27.97 7.79 0.24
N LEU A 202 27.35 8.82 0.84
CA LEU A 202 28.07 9.80 1.66
C LEU A 202 27.79 9.63 3.16
N ASP A 203 26.53 9.54 3.57
CA ASP A 203 26.20 9.37 5.01
C ASP A 203 26.21 7.91 5.47
N GLY A 204 26.19 6.95 4.55
CA GLY A 204 26.24 5.52 4.85
C GLY A 204 24.97 4.95 5.50
N LEU A 205 23.92 5.74 5.67
CA LEU A 205 22.67 5.30 6.27
C LEU A 205 21.76 4.67 5.21
N SER A 206 20.93 3.72 5.62
CA SER A 206 19.98 3.06 4.71
C SER A 206 18.79 3.96 4.37
N MET A 207 17.88 3.46 3.54
CA MET A 207 16.69 4.21 3.09
C MET A 207 15.47 3.31 2.94
N GLU A 208 14.31 3.94 2.85
CA GLU A 208 13.02 3.36 2.45
C GLU A 208 12.60 3.91 1.08
N TYR A 209 11.84 3.13 0.32
CA TYR A 209 11.21 3.57 -0.93
C TYR A 209 9.71 3.78 -0.74
N PRO A 210 9.15 4.94 -1.17
CA PRO A 210 7.71 5.16 -1.14
C PRO A 210 7.03 4.30 -2.20
N PHE A 211 6.01 3.56 -1.78
CA PHE A 211 5.05 2.89 -2.65
C PHE A 211 3.73 2.68 -1.90
N ILE A 212 2.66 2.49 -2.66
CA ILE A 212 1.32 2.21 -2.14
C ILE A 212 0.81 0.92 -2.75
N ILE A 213 0.22 0.07 -1.92
CA ILE A 213 -0.55 -1.11 -2.36
C ILE A 213 -2.04 -0.77 -2.21
N ARG A 214 -2.80 -0.98 -3.28
CA ARG A 214 -4.23 -0.64 -3.37
C ARG A 214 -5.06 -1.91 -3.54
N GLY A 215 -6.25 -1.94 -2.94
CA GLY A 215 -7.17 -3.06 -3.08
C GLY A 215 -8.25 -3.11 -2.00
N THR A 216 -8.60 -4.32 -1.56
CA THR A 216 -9.55 -4.53 -0.47
C THR A 216 -8.97 -5.50 0.55
N ALA A 217 -9.09 -5.17 1.84
CA ALA A 217 -8.70 -6.09 2.90
C ALA A 217 -9.88 -7.01 3.21
N ALA A 218 -9.59 -8.30 3.42
CA ALA A 218 -10.61 -9.19 3.95
C ALA A 218 -11.01 -8.71 5.35
N SER A 219 -12.31 -8.43 5.55
CA SER A 219 -12.82 -8.13 6.88
C SER A 219 -12.68 -9.38 7.73
N THR A 220 -11.85 -9.32 8.78
CA THR A 220 -11.95 -10.30 9.85
C THR A 220 -13.31 -10.07 10.49
N VAL A 221 -14.27 -10.95 10.24
CA VAL A 221 -15.57 -10.90 10.89
C VAL A 221 -15.32 -11.15 12.39
N VAL A 222 -14.98 -10.09 13.12
CA VAL A 222 -15.10 -10.08 14.57
C VAL A 222 -16.60 -10.14 14.82
N PRO A 223 -17.12 -11.20 15.46
CA PRO A 223 -18.54 -11.27 15.75
C PRO A 223 -18.92 -10.01 16.52
N GLU A 224 -19.85 -9.24 15.98
CA GLU A 224 -20.28 -8.00 16.63
C GLU A 224 -20.68 -8.30 18.08
N PRO A 225 -20.59 -7.34 19.03
CA PRO A 225 -20.98 -7.56 20.42
C PRO A 225 -22.39 -8.16 20.58
N SER A 226 -23.26 -7.94 19.59
CA SER A 226 -24.59 -8.56 19.48
C SER A 226 -24.55 -10.08 19.29
N THR A 227 -23.58 -10.63 18.54
CA THR A 227 -23.42 -12.07 18.34
C THR A 227 -22.98 -12.76 19.63
N TRP A 228 -22.08 -12.14 20.39
CA TRP A 228 -21.73 -12.59 21.75
C TRP A 228 -22.91 -12.50 22.70
N SER A 229 -23.68 -11.41 22.64
CA SER A 229 -24.87 -11.22 23.45
C SER A 229 -25.93 -12.28 23.15
N MET A 230 -26.13 -12.64 21.88
CA MET A 230 -27.07 -13.68 21.47
C MET A 230 -26.62 -15.09 21.87
N MET A 231 -25.31 -15.37 21.86
CA MET A 231 -24.78 -16.64 22.38
C MET A 231 -24.93 -16.76 23.90
N ILE A 232 -24.68 -15.67 24.64
CA ILE A 232 -24.86 -15.64 26.10
C ILE A 232 -26.35 -15.75 26.47
N VAL A 233 -27.22 -14.98 25.81
CA VAL A 233 -28.67 -15.02 26.05
C VAL A 233 -29.26 -16.38 25.65
N GLY A 234 -28.84 -16.95 24.51
CA GLY A 234 -29.24 -18.29 24.08
C GLY A 234 -28.78 -19.38 25.06
N GLY A 235 -27.53 -19.30 25.54
CA GLY A 235 -26.99 -20.22 26.55
C GLY A 235 -27.74 -20.14 27.89
N LEU A 236 -28.04 -18.92 28.36
CA LEU A 236 -28.81 -18.70 29.60
C LEU A 236 -30.26 -19.19 29.46
N ALA A 237 -30.91 -18.98 28.31
CA ALA A 237 -32.24 -19.49 28.05
C ALA A 237 -32.29 -21.03 28.08
N MET A 238 -31.28 -21.70 27.51
CA MET A 238 -31.18 -23.16 27.52
C MET A 238 -30.91 -23.73 28.92
N VAL A 239 -30.11 -23.05 29.75
CA VAL A 239 -29.90 -23.42 31.17
C VAL A 239 -31.18 -23.22 31.99
N ALA A 240 -31.93 -22.15 31.75
CA ALA A 240 -33.21 -21.90 32.41
C ALA A 240 -34.27 -22.96 32.02
N PHE A 241 -34.37 -23.32 30.74
CA PHE A 241 -35.29 -24.36 30.28
C PHE A 241 -34.93 -25.76 30.78
N SER A 242 -33.63 -26.11 30.81
CA SER A 242 -33.19 -27.41 31.32
C SER A 242 -33.40 -27.58 32.83
N ARG A 243 -33.30 -26.49 33.62
CA ARG A 243 -33.62 -26.49 35.06
C ARG A 243 -35.13 -26.58 35.32
N ARG A 244 -35.97 -26.03 34.44
CA ARG A 244 -37.44 -26.07 34.58
C ARG A 244 -38.00 -27.47 34.32
N ARG A 245 -37.35 -28.27 33.47
CA ARG A 245 -37.74 -29.67 33.21
C ARG A 245 -37.41 -30.65 34.36
N ARG A 246 -36.46 -30.33 35.24
CA ARG A 246 -36.08 -31.21 36.36
C ARG A 246 -36.90 -31.00 37.65
N ARG A 247 -37.95 -30.18 37.61
CA ARG A 247 -38.83 -29.88 38.76
C ARG A 247 -40.27 -30.41 38.58
N ILE A 248 -40.50 -31.32 37.63
CA ILE A 248 -41.83 -31.90 37.34
C ILE A 248 -41.81 -33.44 37.53
N ASP A 249 -40.90 -33.95 38.35
CA ASP A 249 -40.95 -35.30 38.91
C ASP A 249 -40.93 -35.19 40.45
#